data_AF-A0A5N7RPN4-F1
#
_entry.id   AF-A0A5N7RPN4-F1
#
_cell.length_a   1.000
_cell.length_b   1.000
_cell.length_c   1.000
_cell.angle_alpha   90.00
_cell.angle_beta   90.00
_cell.angle_gamma   90.00
#
_symmetry.space_group_name_H-M   'P 1'
#
loop_
_entity.id
_entity.type
_entity.pdbx_description
1 polymer ?
#
loop_
_entity_poly.entity_id
_entity_poly.type
_entity_poly.pdbx_seq_one_letter_code
_entity_poly.pdbx_strand_id
1 'polypeptide(L)'
;MGLDGDAGVGAVDRHFHLHRAQVARLDRDADAPRQRQVGVGGLAVVRFDFQGEGLFGPRALQEQAAAGQRRDLVVHDLAHVSATLLAAACEAFVAGAKAGLDPITMTRILGIETGRNFASSRVLPEQVATRTFAYGKSLGAALNDLDFVADEARRLGVTTWVLDGTRSLYRLAAGLGGGGEDMSRLATYYEAWAGAEVRIPAPGDQKQGK
;
A
#
# COMPACT_ATOMS: atom_id res chain seq x y z
N MET A 1 39.86 -19.88 14.22
CA MET A 1 39.81 -19.08 12.99
C MET A 1 38.37 -18.61 12.85
N GLY A 2 38.05 -17.48 13.49
CA GLY A 2 36.71 -16.93 13.55
C GLY A 2 36.43 -16.09 12.31
N LEU A 3 35.22 -16.22 11.77
CA LEU A 3 34.70 -15.33 10.74
C LEU A 3 33.43 -14.70 11.30
N ASP A 4 33.57 -13.44 11.68
CA ASP A 4 32.53 -12.57 12.20
C ASP A 4 31.46 -12.31 11.13
N GLY A 5 30.26 -12.82 11.38
CA GLY A 5 29.06 -12.53 10.61
C GLY A 5 28.27 -11.39 11.26
N ASP A 6 28.60 -10.14 10.94
CA ASP A 6 27.74 -9.00 11.30
C ASP A 6 27.82 -7.79 10.32
N ALA A 7 28.44 -7.94 9.15
CA ALA A 7 28.64 -6.80 8.24
C ALA A 7 27.45 -6.53 7.28
N GLY A 8 26.43 -7.40 7.24
CA GLY A 8 25.38 -7.35 6.20
C GLY A 8 24.07 -6.66 6.60
N VAL A 9 23.75 -6.57 7.89
CA VAL A 9 22.42 -6.12 8.36
C VAL A 9 22.37 -4.59 8.53
N GLY A 10 23.49 -3.94 8.84
CA GLY A 10 23.56 -2.48 9.05
C GLY A 10 23.56 -1.61 7.79
N ALA A 11 23.70 -2.19 6.59
CA ALA A 11 23.73 -1.43 5.34
C ALA A 11 22.33 -1.13 4.78
N VAL A 12 21.38 -2.05 4.97
CA VAL A 12 19.99 -1.91 4.47
C VAL A 12 19.19 -0.95 5.36
N ASP A 13 19.45 -0.95 6.67
CA ASP A 13 18.77 -0.08 7.65
C ASP A 13 19.11 1.41 7.47
N ARG A 14 20.33 1.71 7.00
CA ARG A 14 20.75 3.09 6.70
C ARG A 14 20.09 3.67 5.44
N HIS A 15 19.65 2.83 4.50
CA HIS A 15 18.99 3.28 3.28
C HIS A 15 17.54 3.75 3.56
N PHE A 16 16.84 3.10 4.50
CA PHE A 16 15.47 3.47 4.88
C PHE A 16 15.41 4.68 5.84
N HIS A 17 16.40 4.87 6.72
CA HIS A 17 16.49 6.08 7.56
C HIS A 17 16.78 7.36 6.76
N LEU A 18 17.53 7.27 5.66
CA LEU A 18 17.77 8.38 4.74
C LEU A 18 16.47 8.85 4.06
N HIS A 19 15.55 7.93 3.74
CA HIS A 19 14.28 8.27 3.11
C HIS A 19 13.36 9.10 4.01
N ARG A 20 13.36 8.86 5.34
CA ARG A 20 12.62 9.68 6.32
C ARG A 20 13.27 11.05 6.53
N ALA A 21 14.60 11.14 6.47
CA ALA A 21 15.33 12.40 6.60
C ALA A 21 15.21 13.29 5.35
N GLN A 22 15.04 12.70 4.15
CA GLN A 22 14.91 13.44 2.89
C GLN A 22 13.51 14.02 2.70
N VAL A 23 12.47 13.31 3.17
CA VAL A 23 11.10 13.84 3.24
C VAL A 23 10.97 14.94 4.31
N ALA A 24 11.67 14.82 5.45
CA ALA A 24 11.69 15.85 6.49
C ALA A 24 12.57 17.08 6.15
N ARG A 25 13.41 17.02 5.10
CA ARG A 25 14.14 18.19 4.60
C ARG A 25 13.30 19.01 3.62
N LEU A 26 12.40 18.36 2.87
CA LEU A 26 11.45 19.05 1.98
C LEU A 26 10.42 19.91 2.75
N ASP A 27 10.20 19.62 4.03
CA ASP A 27 9.36 20.42 4.93
C ASP A 27 10.08 21.63 5.54
N ARG A 28 11.42 21.67 5.51
CA ARG A 28 12.22 22.66 6.26
C ARG A 28 12.60 23.91 5.47
N ASP A 29 12.43 23.89 4.15
CA ASP A 29 12.69 25.06 3.29
C ASP A 29 11.46 25.99 3.15
N ALA A 30 10.38 25.70 3.88
CA ALA A 30 9.19 26.54 3.99
C ALA A 30 9.27 27.44 5.23
N ASP A 31 10.28 28.31 5.31
CA ASP A 31 10.41 29.27 6.41
C ASP A 31 9.65 30.57 6.06
N ALA A 32 8.57 30.84 6.80
CA ALA A 32 7.81 32.09 6.84
C ALA A 32 7.66 32.54 8.31
N PRO A 33 7.50 33.85 8.59
CA PRO A 33 8.05 34.49 9.79
C PRO A 33 7.29 34.18 11.08
N ARG A 34 8.07 34.12 12.17
CA ARG A 34 7.68 33.77 13.55
C ARG A 34 6.52 34.63 14.09
N GLN A 35 5.44 33.98 14.49
CA GLN A 35 4.30 34.58 15.19
C GLN A 35 4.66 34.95 16.64
N ARG A 36 4.23 36.14 17.09
CA ARG A 36 4.11 36.49 18.53
C ARG A 36 2.73 36.07 19.02
N GLN A 37 2.71 35.28 20.09
CA GLN A 37 1.52 34.87 20.81
C GLN A 37 1.07 35.97 21.78
N VAL A 38 -0.18 36.41 21.70
CA VAL A 38 -0.89 37.12 22.79
C VAL A 38 -2.25 36.44 22.94
N GLY A 39 -2.61 36.14 24.19
CA GLY A 39 -3.60 35.11 24.52
C GLY A 39 -5.04 35.54 24.75
N VAL A 40 -5.84 34.47 24.85
CA VAL A 40 -7.09 34.24 25.59
C VAL A 40 -8.39 34.88 25.06
N GLY A 41 -9.26 33.99 24.54
CA GLY A 41 -10.72 34.13 24.61
C GLY A 41 -11.44 34.26 23.27
N GLY A 42 -12.14 33.20 22.85
CA GLY A 42 -13.12 33.25 21.75
C GLY A 42 -12.61 32.66 20.43
N LEU A 43 -13.43 31.81 19.83
CA LEU A 43 -13.20 31.08 18.58
C LEU A 43 -12.64 31.98 17.46
N ALA A 44 -11.34 31.90 17.21
CA ALA A 44 -10.71 32.59 16.10
C ALA A 44 -10.90 31.77 14.81
N VAL A 45 -11.91 32.14 14.02
CA VAL A 45 -11.87 31.84 12.59
C VAL A 45 -10.75 32.71 12.02
N VAL A 46 -9.58 32.12 11.76
CA VAL A 46 -8.49 32.79 11.05
C VAL A 46 -8.94 32.93 9.60
N ARG A 47 -9.67 34.01 9.33
CA ARG A 47 -9.97 34.44 7.97
C ARG A 47 -8.71 35.09 7.44
N PHE A 48 -8.02 34.41 6.53
CA PHE A 48 -6.94 35.01 5.76
C PHE A 48 -7.57 36.01 4.79
N ASP A 49 -7.69 37.28 5.20
CA ASP A 49 -7.93 38.36 4.24
C ASP A 49 -6.63 38.61 3.49
N PHE A 50 -6.50 37.90 2.36
CA PHE A 50 -5.40 38.08 1.43
C PHE A 50 -5.67 39.33 0.59
N GLN A 51 -5.31 40.50 1.12
CA GLN A 51 -5.22 41.74 0.33
C GLN A 51 -3.96 41.66 -0.55
N GLY A 52 -4.08 40.93 -1.64
CA GLY A 52 -3.01 40.70 -2.61
C GLY A 52 -3.59 40.25 -3.94
N GLU A 53 -4.39 41.12 -4.56
CA GLU A 53 -4.75 40.99 -5.98
C GLU A 53 -3.45 40.88 -6.81
N GLY A 54 -3.16 39.68 -7.32
CA GLY A 54 -2.27 39.53 -8.48
C GLY A 54 -0.88 38.89 -8.30
N LEU A 55 -0.53 38.27 -7.16
CA LEU A 55 0.85 37.76 -6.98
C LEU A 55 1.16 36.40 -7.62
N PHE A 56 0.14 35.66 -8.06
CA PHE A 56 0.31 34.47 -8.89
C PHE A 56 -0.49 34.63 -10.18
N GLY A 57 0.20 34.85 -11.29
CA GLY A 57 -0.44 34.85 -12.61
C GLY A 57 -1.11 33.49 -12.89
N PRO A 58 -2.05 33.42 -13.86
CA PRO A 58 -2.79 32.19 -14.19
C PRO A 58 -1.88 30.98 -14.44
N ARG A 59 -0.66 31.23 -14.96
CA ARG A 59 0.38 30.22 -15.13
C ARG A 59 0.86 29.60 -13.81
N ALA A 60 1.11 30.39 -12.78
CA ALA A 60 1.60 29.88 -11.50
C ALA A 60 0.52 29.10 -10.73
N LEU A 61 -0.75 29.50 -10.87
CA LEU A 61 -1.89 28.73 -10.35
C LEU A 61 -2.05 27.40 -11.10
N GLN A 62 -1.89 27.38 -12.42
CA GLN A 62 -1.86 26.15 -13.21
C GLN A 62 -0.68 25.24 -12.85
N GLU A 63 0.51 25.80 -12.61
CA GLU A 63 1.69 25.04 -12.21
C GLU A 63 1.55 24.44 -10.81
N GLN A 64 0.94 25.17 -9.86
CA GLN A 64 0.60 24.64 -8.53
C GLN A 64 -0.49 23.56 -8.59
N ALA A 65 -1.55 23.77 -9.38
CA ALA A 65 -2.59 22.77 -9.60
C ALA A 65 -2.01 21.48 -10.23
N ALA A 66 -1.14 21.64 -11.23
CA ALA A 66 -0.43 20.51 -11.84
C ALA A 66 0.54 19.84 -10.86
N ALA A 67 1.17 20.58 -9.94
CA ALA A 67 2.00 20.01 -8.89
C ALA A 67 1.18 19.23 -7.85
N GLY A 68 -0.01 19.71 -7.48
CA GLY A 68 -0.97 18.98 -6.66
C GLY A 68 -1.40 17.68 -7.32
N GLN A 69 -1.85 17.74 -8.58
CA GLN A 69 -2.26 16.57 -9.35
C GLN A 69 -1.15 15.52 -9.50
N ARG A 70 0.11 15.94 -9.70
CA ARG A 70 1.27 15.03 -9.74
C ARG A 70 1.53 14.34 -8.40
N ARG A 71 1.35 15.04 -7.27
CA ARG A 71 1.52 14.45 -5.93
C ARG A 71 0.42 13.43 -5.66
N ASP A 72 -0.82 13.75 -6.03
CA ASP A 72 -1.95 12.84 -5.87
C ASP A 72 -1.74 11.56 -6.69
N LEU A 73 -1.23 11.65 -7.93
CA LEU A 73 -0.87 10.49 -8.74
C LEU A 73 0.09 9.54 -8.00
N VAL A 74 1.20 10.06 -7.47
CA VAL A 74 2.22 9.23 -6.79
C VAL A 74 1.66 8.55 -5.53
N VAL A 75 0.77 9.22 -4.79
CA VAL A 75 0.11 8.63 -3.61
C VAL A 75 -0.82 7.49 -4.00
N HIS A 76 -1.62 7.65 -5.05
CA HIS A 76 -2.51 6.59 -5.52
C HIS A 76 -1.73 5.47 -6.24
N ASP A 77 -0.60 5.78 -6.87
CA ASP A 77 0.31 4.78 -7.45
C ASP A 77 0.84 3.82 -6.37
N LEU A 78 1.09 4.30 -5.16
CA LEU A 78 1.46 3.43 -4.03
C LEU A 78 0.33 2.45 -3.69
N ALA A 79 -0.92 2.87 -3.79
CA ALA A 79 -2.08 1.99 -3.61
C ALA A 79 -2.17 0.96 -4.74
N HIS A 80 -1.88 1.36 -5.99
CA HIS A 80 -1.78 0.42 -7.12
C HIS A 80 -0.70 -0.65 -6.89
N VAL A 81 0.53 -0.25 -6.60
CA VAL A 81 1.63 -1.20 -6.36
C VAL A 81 1.28 -2.15 -5.22
N SER A 82 0.68 -1.63 -4.15
CA SER A 82 0.26 -2.44 -3.00
C SER A 82 -0.85 -3.44 -3.39
N ALA A 83 -1.87 -3.01 -4.12
CA ALA A 83 -2.95 -3.88 -4.58
C ALA A 83 -2.43 -5.01 -5.50
N THR A 84 -1.54 -4.68 -6.43
CA THR A 84 -0.91 -5.64 -7.33
C THR A 84 -0.07 -6.68 -6.58
N LEU A 85 0.75 -6.23 -5.62
CA LEU A 85 1.58 -7.13 -4.81
C LEU A 85 0.74 -8.05 -3.93
N LEU A 86 -0.39 -7.57 -3.39
CA LEU A 86 -1.32 -8.40 -2.65
C LEU A 86 -1.96 -9.46 -3.55
N ALA A 87 -2.46 -9.07 -4.72
CA ALA A 87 -3.06 -10.01 -5.68
C ALA A 87 -2.07 -11.12 -6.07
N ALA A 88 -0.85 -10.76 -6.46
CA ALA A 88 0.20 -11.71 -6.80
C ALA A 88 0.59 -12.60 -5.62
N ALA A 89 0.66 -12.06 -4.40
CA ALA A 89 0.93 -12.84 -3.21
C ALA A 89 -0.21 -13.82 -2.89
N CYS A 90 -1.48 -13.41 -3.05
CA CYS A 90 -2.62 -14.30 -2.87
C CYS A 90 -2.56 -15.49 -3.84
N GLU A 91 -2.25 -15.24 -5.11
CA GLU A 91 -2.08 -16.30 -6.11
C GLU A 91 -1.00 -17.29 -5.71
N ALA A 92 0.18 -16.79 -5.33
CA ALA A 92 1.30 -17.63 -4.89
C ALA A 92 0.95 -18.43 -3.63
N PHE A 93 0.32 -17.80 -2.63
CA PHE A 93 -0.05 -18.44 -1.36
C PHE A 93 -1.11 -19.53 -1.55
N VAL A 94 -2.13 -19.27 -2.35
CA VAL A 94 -3.17 -20.26 -2.65
C VAL A 94 -2.61 -21.43 -3.48
N ALA A 95 -1.71 -21.16 -4.44
CA ALA A 95 -1.03 -22.22 -5.20
C ALA A 95 -0.21 -23.13 -4.28
N GLY A 96 0.56 -22.57 -3.34
CA GLY A 96 1.31 -23.38 -2.38
C GLY A 96 0.41 -24.13 -1.39
N ALA A 97 -0.65 -23.49 -0.88
CA ALA A 97 -1.64 -24.18 -0.03
C ALA A 97 -2.29 -25.35 -0.78
N LYS A 98 -2.63 -25.19 -2.07
CA LYS A 98 -3.15 -26.26 -2.92
C LYS A 98 -2.13 -27.39 -3.11
N ALA A 99 -0.84 -27.07 -3.15
CA ALA A 99 0.25 -28.03 -3.18
C ALA A 99 0.56 -28.67 -1.80
N GLY A 100 -0.17 -28.29 -0.73
CA GLY A 100 0.01 -28.83 0.62
C GLY A 100 1.09 -28.14 1.44
N LEU A 101 1.58 -26.96 1.02
CA LEU A 101 2.53 -26.17 1.80
C LEU A 101 1.82 -25.42 2.93
N ASP A 102 2.46 -25.41 4.09
CA ASP A 102 2.01 -24.63 5.25
C ASP A 102 2.27 -23.12 5.06
N PRO A 103 1.29 -22.23 5.35
CA PRO A 103 1.45 -20.79 5.16
C PRO A 103 2.59 -20.14 5.95
N ILE A 104 3.03 -20.70 7.09
CA ILE A 104 4.19 -20.20 7.84
C ILE A 104 5.46 -20.50 7.06
N THR A 105 5.57 -21.71 6.50
CA THR A 105 6.68 -22.06 5.59
C THR A 105 6.70 -21.14 4.37
N MET A 106 5.54 -20.88 3.77
CA MET A 106 5.43 -19.98 2.62
C MET A 106 5.84 -18.55 2.98
N THR A 107 5.41 -18.05 4.15
CA THR A 107 5.82 -16.74 4.68
C THR A 107 7.33 -16.70 4.92
N ARG A 108 7.95 -17.79 5.35
CA ARG A 108 9.40 -17.82 5.51
C ARG A 108 10.12 -17.70 4.17
N ILE A 109 9.69 -18.42 3.14
CA ILE A 109 10.31 -18.40 1.81
C ILE A 109 10.06 -17.05 1.13
N LEU A 110 8.80 -16.65 1.01
CA LEU A 110 8.40 -15.43 0.29
C LEU A 110 8.63 -14.17 1.10
N GLY A 111 8.65 -14.28 2.43
CA GLY A 111 8.78 -13.13 3.31
C GLY A 111 10.21 -12.74 3.62
N ILE A 112 11.26 -13.50 3.26
CA ILE A 112 12.66 -13.11 3.52
C ILE A 112 13.54 -12.97 2.28
N GLU A 113 13.08 -13.48 1.14
CA GLU A 113 13.84 -13.50 -0.11
C GLU A 113 13.38 -12.39 -1.08
N THR A 114 13.64 -12.57 -2.37
CA THR A 114 13.21 -11.67 -3.47
C THR A 114 11.69 -11.47 -3.56
N GLY A 115 10.89 -12.32 -2.90
CA GLY A 115 9.44 -12.19 -2.81
C GLY A 115 8.92 -11.28 -1.70
N ARG A 116 9.80 -10.71 -0.85
CA ARG A 116 9.37 -9.92 0.31
C ARG A 116 8.67 -8.64 -0.13
N ASN A 117 7.43 -8.47 0.30
CA ASN A 117 6.65 -7.25 0.14
C ASN A 117 5.65 -7.11 1.30
N PHE A 118 4.93 -5.99 1.39
CA PHE A 118 4.01 -5.75 2.51
C PHE A 118 2.93 -6.83 2.64
N ALA A 119 2.50 -7.46 1.53
CA ALA A 119 1.51 -8.52 1.56
C ALA A 119 2.12 -9.80 2.14
N SER A 120 3.24 -10.27 1.60
CA SER A 120 3.90 -11.51 2.05
C SER A 120 4.46 -11.40 3.48
N SER A 121 4.91 -10.21 3.90
CA SER A 121 5.48 -10.01 5.23
C SER A 121 4.46 -9.65 6.30
N ARG A 122 3.26 -9.17 5.93
CA ARG A 122 2.27 -8.64 6.89
C ARG A 122 0.86 -9.14 6.61
N VAL A 123 0.28 -8.80 5.46
CA VAL A 123 -1.15 -9.09 5.18
C VAL A 123 -1.45 -10.59 5.19
N LEU A 124 -0.69 -11.38 4.45
CA LEU A 124 -0.90 -12.83 4.35
C LEU A 124 -0.72 -13.52 5.70
N PRO A 125 0.40 -13.36 6.44
CA PRO A 125 0.58 -14.05 7.72
C PRO A 125 -0.34 -13.53 8.83
N GLU A 126 -0.58 -12.21 8.92
CA GLU A 126 -1.30 -11.63 10.06
C GLU A 126 -2.82 -11.58 9.85
N GLN A 127 -3.30 -11.49 8.60
CA GLN A 127 -4.72 -11.29 8.30
C GLN A 127 -5.35 -12.50 7.64
N VAL A 128 -4.70 -13.07 6.63
CA VAL A 128 -5.26 -14.18 5.85
C VAL A 128 -5.05 -15.50 6.59
N ALA A 129 -3.81 -15.81 6.97
CA ALA A 129 -3.47 -17.08 7.61
C ALA A 129 -4.13 -17.27 8.99
N THR A 130 -4.42 -16.18 9.70
CA THR A 130 -5.14 -16.15 10.98
C THR A 130 -6.66 -15.97 10.83
N ARG A 131 -7.15 -15.71 9.61
CA ARG A 131 -8.55 -15.36 9.30
C ARG A 131 -9.06 -14.09 9.99
N THR A 132 -8.18 -13.17 10.39
CA THR A 132 -8.56 -11.89 11.04
C THR A 132 -9.18 -10.89 10.06
N PHE A 133 -8.63 -10.78 8.85
CA PHE A 133 -9.13 -9.90 7.79
C PHE A 133 -9.42 -8.44 8.19
N ALA A 134 -8.51 -7.78 8.91
CA ALA A 134 -8.69 -6.42 9.42
C ALA A 134 -7.48 -5.53 9.13
N TYR A 135 -7.02 -5.49 7.87
CA TYR A 135 -5.87 -4.66 7.48
C TYR A 135 -6.16 -3.15 7.56
N GLY A 136 -7.41 -2.72 7.29
CA GLY A 136 -7.87 -1.35 7.45
C GLY A 136 -8.15 -0.59 6.16
N LYS A 137 -8.25 -1.27 5.02
CA LYS A 137 -8.61 -0.65 3.73
C LYS A 137 -9.54 -1.57 2.97
N SER A 138 -10.66 -1.07 2.45
CA SER A 138 -11.61 -1.91 1.73
C SER A 138 -11.19 -2.18 0.28
N LEU A 139 -11.72 -3.27 -0.29
CA LEU A 139 -11.56 -3.59 -1.72
C LEU A 139 -12.07 -2.45 -2.62
N GLY A 140 -13.22 -1.85 -2.28
CA GLY A 140 -13.79 -0.73 -3.02
C GLY A 140 -12.94 0.54 -2.93
N ALA A 141 -12.37 0.85 -1.76
CA ALA A 141 -11.46 1.99 -1.62
C ALA A 141 -10.18 1.78 -2.46
N ALA A 142 -9.61 0.58 -2.44
CA ALA A 142 -8.48 0.24 -3.30
C ALA A 142 -8.84 0.33 -4.79
N LEU A 143 -10.05 -0.11 -5.19
CA LEU A 143 -10.52 0.01 -6.56
C LEU A 143 -10.63 1.47 -7.02
N ASN A 144 -11.13 2.37 -6.18
CA ASN A 144 -11.20 3.79 -6.52
C ASN A 144 -9.81 4.38 -6.81
N ASP A 145 -8.79 3.99 -6.04
CA ASP A 145 -7.42 4.42 -6.30
C ASP A 145 -6.89 3.88 -7.63
N LEU A 146 -7.17 2.60 -7.94
CA LEU A 146 -6.81 1.98 -9.22
C LEU A 146 -7.50 2.66 -10.40
N ASP A 147 -8.78 3.02 -10.25
CA ASP A 147 -9.53 3.77 -11.25
C ASP A 147 -8.88 5.12 -11.53
N PHE A 148 -8.56 5.88 -10.47
CA PHE A 148 -7.90 7.18 -10.56
C PHE A 148 -6.54 7.10 -11.28
N VAL A 149 -5.66 6.18 -10.83
CA VAL A 149 -4.32 6.02 -11.42
C VAL A 149 -4.41 5.66 -12.90
N ALA A 150 -5.34 4.78 -13.27
CA ALA A 150 -5.47 4.35 -14.65
C ALA A 150 -5.96 5.48 -15.56
N ASP A 151 -6.88 6.31 -15.09
CA ASP A 151 -7.38 7.45 -15.86
C ASP A 151 -6.28 8.52 -16.02
N GLU A 152 -5.51 8.78 -14.97
CA GLU A 152 -4.39 9.73 -15.03
C GLU A 152 -3.21 9.20 -15.88
N ALA A 153 -2.86 7.92 -15.76
CA ALA A 153 -1.84 7.29 -16.59
C ALA A 153 -2.19 7.39 -18.09
N ARG A 154 -3.46 7.15 -18.45
CA ARG A 154 -3.94 7.34 -19.83
C ARG A 154 -3.86 8.80 -20.28
N ARG A 155 -4.21 9.75 -19.41
CA ARG A 155 -4.08 11.19 -19.70
C ARG A 155 -2.63 11.58 -19.99
N LEU A 156 -1.67 10.91 -19.34
CA LEU A 156 -0.23 11.10 -19.55
C LEU A 156 0.34 10.28 -20.72
N GLY A 157 -0.47 9.47 -21.41
CA GLY A 157 -0.03 8.62 -22.52
C GLY A 157 0.74 7.36 -22.08
N VAL A 158 0.65 6.98 -20.80
CA VAL A 158 1.27 5.77 -20.25
C VAL A 158 0.35 4.57 -20.47
N THR A 159 0.88 3.49 -21.02
CA THR A 159 0.15 2.22 -21.19
C THR A 159 0.24 1.35 -19.93
N THR A 160 -0.87 0.77 -19.49
CA THR A 160 -1.06 0.27 -18.11
C THR A 160 -1.37 -1.22 -18.00
N TRP A 161 -0.53 -2.10 -18.56
CA TRP A 161 -0.77 -3.56 -18.59
C TRP A 161 -1.09 -4.19 -17.22
N VAL A 162 -0.23 -3.95 -16.23
CA VAL A 162 -0.36 -4.56 -14.90
C VAL A 162 -1.52 -3.94 -14.12
N LEU A 163 -1.62 -2.62 -14.16
CA LEU A 163 -2.68 -1.87 -13.50
C LEU A 163 -4.07 -2.28 -14.01
N ASP A 164 -4.24 -2.44 -15.32
CA ASP A 164 -5.53 -2.83 -15.90
C ASP A 164 -5.94 -4.26 -15.48
N GLY A 165 -4.96 -5.17 -15.35
CA GLY A 165 -5.17 -6.50 -14.79
C GLY A 165 -5.61 -6.46 -13.32
N THR A 166 -4.83 -5.77 -12.48
CA THR A 166 -5.14 -5.60 -11.05
C THR A 166 -6.50 -4.93 -10.85
N ARG A 167 -6.79 -3.87 -11.61
CA ARG A 167 -8.08 -3.17 -11.59
C ARG A 167 -9.23 -4.09 -11.95
N SER A 168 -9.07 -4.94 -12.96
CA SER A 168 -10.12 -5.90 -13.37
C SER A 168 -10.42 -6.91 -12.26
N LEU A 169 -9.39 -7.40 -11.55
CA LEU A 169 -9.55 -8.29 -10.41
C LEU A 169 -10.31 -7.61 -9.25
N TYR A 170 -9.94 -6.38 -8.90
CA TYR A 170 -10.63 -5.64 -7.83
C TYR A 170 -12.07 -5.28 -8.20
N ARG A 171 -12.34 -4.99 -9.48
CA ARG A 171 -13.71 -4.82 -10.01
C ARG A 171 -14.54 -6.08 -9.88
N LEU A 172 -13.95 -7.24 -10.20
CA LEU A 172 -14.62 -8.53 -10.04
C LEU A 172 -15.01 -8.75 -8.58
N ALA A 173 -14.07 -8.58 -7.65
CA ALA A 173 -14.35 -8.76 -6.22
C ALA A 173 -15.43 -7.78 -5.72
N ALA A 174 -15.36 -6.50 -6.13
CA ALA A 174 -16.38 -5.51 -5.81
C ALA A 174 -17.76 -5.86 -6.40
N GLY A 175 -17.81 -6.32 -7.65
CA GLY A 175 -19.03 -6.74 -8.35
C GLY A 175 -19.69 -7.98 -7.74
N LEU A 176 -18.92 -8.82 -7.04
CA LEU A 176 -19.41 -9.95 -6.25
C LEU A 176 -19.92 -9.53 -4.85
N GLY A 177 -20.04 -8.22 -4.57
CA GLY A 177 -20.48 -7.70 -3.28
C GLY A 177 -19.35 -7.44 -2.28
N GLY A 178 -18.10 -7.69 -2.65
CA GLY A 178 -16.93 -7.51 -1.79
C GLY A 178 -16.47 -6.08 -1.57
N GLY A 179 -17.11 -5.08 -2.20
CA GLY A 179 -16.60 -3.71 -2.20
C GLY A 179 -16.39 -3.11 -0.79
N GLY A 180 -17.24 -3.49 0.18
CA GLY A 180 -17.14 -3.07 1.58
C GLY A 180 -16.22 -3.94 2.43
N GLU A 181 -15.74 -5.07 1.92
CA GLU A 181 -14.86 -5.98 2.64
C GLU A 181 -13.43 -5.44 2.73
N ASP A 182 -12.69 -5.82 3.78
CA ASP A 182 -11.27 -5.51 3.91
C ASP A 182 -10.47 -6.11 2.74
N MET A 183 -9.48 -5.39 2.23
CA MET A 183 -8.71 -5.80 1.05
C MET A 183 -7.96 -7.11 1.25
N SER A 184 -7.61 -7.48 2.48
CA SER A 184 -7.03 -8.80 2.77
C SER A 184 -7.98 -9.95 2.42
N ARG A 185 -9.30 -9.69 2.33
CA ARG A 185 -10.30 -10.65 1.86
C ARG A 185 -10.22 -10.93 0.37
N LEU A 186 -9.39 -10.20 -0.40
CA LEU A 186 -9.05 -10.59 -1.76
C LEU A 186 -8.60 -12.06 -1.84
N ALA A 187 -7.89 -12.54 -0.82
CA ALA A 187 -7.44 -13.92 -0.73
C ALA A 187 -8.61 -14.93 -0.80
N THR A 188 -9.77 -14.63 -0.21
CA THR A 188 -10.89 -15.58 -0.15
C THR A 188 -11.48 -15.89 -1.53
N TYR A 189 -11.39 -14.95 -2.47
CA TYR A 189 -11.78 -15.18 -3.87
C TYR A 189 -10.85 -16.20 -4.53
N TYR A 190 -9.54 -16.05 -4.35
CA TYR A 190 -8.57 -17.04 -4.82
C TYR A 190 -8.78 -18.41 -4.14
N GLU A 191 -9.01 -18.43 -2.83
CA GLU A 191 -9.28 -19.66 -2.08
C GLU A 191 -10.52 -20.39 -2.63
N ALA A 192 -11.59 -19.64 -2.92
CA ALA A 192 -12.82 -20.17 -3.48
C ALA A 192 -12.61 -20.75 -4.89
N TRP A 193 -11.87 -20.06 -5.76
CA TRP A 193 -11.57 -20.56 -7.12
C TRP A 193 -10.65 -21.77 -7.11
N ALA A 194 -9.68 -21.81 -6.20
CA ALA A 194 -8.74 -22.90 -6.10
C ALA A 194 -9.26 -24.10 -5.28
N GLY A 195 -10.26 -23.90 -4.42
CA GLY A 195 -10.68 -24.89 -3.43
C GLY A 195 -9.54 -25.25 -2.48
N ALA A 196 -8.81 -24.26 -1.98
CA ALA A 196 -7.75 -24.40 -0.98
C ALA A 196 -7.63 -23.13 -0.14
N GLU A 197 -7.58 -23.28 1.18
CA GLU A 197 -7.47 -22.14 2.10
C GLU A 197 -6.03 -21.91 2.55
N VAL A 198 -5.64 -20.63 2.57
CA VAL A 198 -4.39 -20.16 3.17
C VAL A 198 -4.68 -19.93 4.65
N ARG A 199 -4.60 -20.99 5.45
CA ARG A 199 -4.81 -20.94 6.90
C ARG A 199 -3.74 -21.70 7.65
N ILE A 200 -3.36 -21.20 8.82
CA ILE A 200 -2.55 -21.97 9.76
C ILE A 200 -3.43 -23.14 10.25
N PRO A 201 -2.98 -24.40 10.15
CA PRO A 201 -3.74 -25.54 10.65
C PRO A 201 -3.99 -25.41 12.16
N ALA A 202 -5.19 -25.76 12.62
CA ALA A 202 -5.45 -25.84 14.05
C ALA A 202 -4.57 -26.94 14.68
N PRO A 203 -4.19 -26.82 15.97
CA PRO A 203 -3.48 -27.90 16.67
C PRO A 203 -4.34 -29.17 16.68
N GLY A 204 -4.10 -30.08 15.74
CA GLY A 204 -4.91 -31.30 15.53
C GLY A 204 -5.10 -31.71 14.06
N ASP A 205 -4.98 -30.78 13.13
CA ASP A 205 -5.17 -31.02 11.68
C ASP A 205 -3.90 -31.53 10.97
N GLN A 206 -2.76 -31.63 11.68
CA GLN A 206 -1.53 -32.19 11.13
C GLN A 206 -1.65 -33.71 10.99
N LYS A 207 -2.18 -34.16 9.86
CA LYS A 207 -2.05 -35.57 9.48
C LYS A 207 -0.57 -35.89 9.36
N GLN A 208 -0.11 -36.83 10.20
CA GLN A 208 1.20 -37.45 10.14
C GLN A 208 1.44 -37.96 8.72
N GLY A 209 2.24 -37.21 7.96
CA GLY A 209 2.80 -37.69 6.69
C GLY A 209 3.80 -38.79 7.00
N LYS A 210 3.48 -40.00 6.56
CA LYS A 210 4.32 -41.19 6.60
C LYS A 210 5.24 -41.22 5.39
#